data_AF-A0AAV0NHN4-F1
#
_entry.id   AF-A0AAV0NHN4-F1
#
_cell.length_a   1.000
_cell.length_b   1.000
_cell.length_c   1.000
_cell.angle_alpha   90.00
_cell.angle_beta   90.00
_cell.angle_gamma   90.00
#
_symmetry.space_group_name_H-M   'P 1'
#
loop_
_entity.id
_entity.type
_entity.pdbx_description
1 polymer ?
#
loop_
_entity_poly.entity_id
_entity_poly.type
_entity_poly.pdbx_seq_one_letter_code
_entity_poly.pdbx_strand_id
1 'polypeptide(L)'
;GDIHGQYSDLLRLFESGGFPPRANYLFLGDYAYKIKYPENFFLLRGNHECASVNRIYGFYDECKRRYSVRLWKVFTDCFNCLPVAALVDDKILCMHGGLSPDLHSLDQIRNLPRPTAIPESGLLCDLVWSDPSREVRGWGANERGVSYTFGADRVAEFLRKHDLDLICRAHQVSMHAYICRITF
;
A
#
# COMPACT_ATOMS: atom_id res chain seq x y z
N GLY A 1 -0.10 7.44 4.31
CA GLY A 1 1.01 6.48 4.46
C GLY A 1 0.70 5.52 5.59
N ASP A 2 1.73 4.86 6.12
CA ASP A 2 1.58 3.79 7.10
C ASP A 2 1.17 4.35 8.47
N ILE A 3 0.21 3.68 9.13
CA ILE A 3 -0.29 4.09 10.45
C ILE A 3 0.24 3.16 11.56
N HIS A 4 0.57 1.90 11.24
CA HIS A 4 1.08 0.89 12.18
C HIS A 4 0.35 0.83 13.54
N GLY A 5 -0.98 1.04 13.53
CA GLY A 5 -1.80 1.01 14.75
C GLY A 5 -1.66 2.24 15.66
N GLN A 6 -1.01 3.31 15.22
CA GLN A 6 -0.91 4.58 15.94
C GLN A 6 -2.22 5.39 15.86
N TYR A 7 -3.27 4.88 16.50
CA TYR A 7 -4.62 5.44 16.42
C TYR A 7 -4.70 6.91 16.85
N SER A 8 -3.95 7.31 17.88
CA SER A 8 -3.92 8.71 18.34
C SER A 8 -3.35 9.66 17.28
N ASP A 9 -2.36 9.20 16.51
CA ASP A 9 -1.77 10.00 15.43
C ASP A 9 -2.69 10.07 14.21
N LEU A 10 -3.45 9.00 13.95
CA LEU A 10 -4.52 9.01 12.94
C LEU A 10 -5.59 10.07 13.26
N LEU A 11 -6.00 10.20 14.54
CA LEU A 11 -6.96 11.24 14.93
C LEU A 11 -6.42 12.65 14.71
N ARG A 12 -5.15 12.89 15.03
CA ARG A 12 -4.47 14.17 14.74
C ARG A 12 -4.39 14.47 13.23
N LEU A 13 -4.25 13.43 12.40
CA LEU A 13 -4.27 13.56 10.95
C LEU A 13 -5.66 14.01 10.46
N PHE A 14 -6.75 13.53 11.07
CA PHE A 14 -8.10 14.01 10.75
C PHE A 14 -8.40 15.41 11.29
N GLU A 15 -7.85 15.78 12.45
CA GLU A 15 -7.98 17.15 12.97
C GLU A 15 -7.32 18.18 12.05
N SER A 16 -6.15 17.85 11.50
CA SER A 16 -5.41 18.72 10.57
C SER A 16 -5.94 18.69 9.14
N GLY A 17 -6.27 17.52 8.61
CA GLY A 17 -6.73 17.33 7.23
C GLY A 17 -8.23 17.57 7.01
N GLY A 18 -9.03 17.49 8.07
CA GLY A 18 -10.49 17.58 8.07
C GLY A 18 -11.18 16.21 8.11
N PHE A 19 -11.95 15.91 9.16
CA PHE A 19 -12.67 14.63 9.28
C PHE A 19 -13.57 14.29 8.06
N PRO A 20 -13.58 13.02 7.59
CA PRO A 20 -14.56 12.54 6.62
C PRO A 20 -16.01 12.76 7.09
N PRO A 21 -16.93 13.22 6.21
CA PRO A 21 -16.82 13.28 4.75
C PRO A 21 -16.34 14.64 4.20
N ARG A 22 -15.81 15.55 5.04
CA ARG A 22 -15.40 16.89 4.60
C ARG A 22 -14.16 16.90 3.69
N ALA A 23 -13.39 15.82 3.70
CA ALA A 23 -12.25 15.58 2.84
C ALA A 23 -12.23 14.12 2.40
N ASN A 24 -11.76 13.86 1.18
CA ASN A 24 -11.55 12.51 0.67
C ASN A 24 -10.14 12.05 1.07
N TYR A 25 -10.03 10.78 1.47
CA TYR A 25 -8.76 10.20 1.89
C TYR A 25 -8.46 8.91 1.15
N LEU A 26 -7.26 8.85 0.57
CA LEU A 26 -6.64 7.62 0.12
C LEU A 26 -5.60 7.21 1.16
N PHE A 27 -5.94 6.22 1.97
CA PHE A 27 -5.01 5.62 2.89
C PHE A 27 -4.33 4.40 2.28
N LEU A 28 -3.12 4.16 2.75
CA LEU A 28 -2.34 2.96 2.43
C LEU A 28 -2.46 1.93 3.59
N GLY A 29 -3.57 1.99 4.35
CA GLY A 29 -3.94 1.16 5.54
C GLY A 29 -5.09 1.79 6.39
N ASP A 30 -5.84 1.01 7.21
CA ASP A 30 -6.97 1.34 8.16
C ASP A 30 -8.46 1.26 7.73
N TYR A 31 -9.24 0.35 8.36
CA TYR A 31 -10.52 -0.18 7.86
C TYR A 31 -11.83 0.52 8.27
N ALA A 32 -11.88 1.21 9.41
CA ALA A 32 -13.17 1.58 10.03
C ALA A 32 -13.98 2.61 9.22
N TYR A 33 -13.32 3.57 8.58
CA TYR A 33 -13.99 4.62 7.79
C TYR A 33 -14.44 4.15 6.41
N LYS A 34 -13.89 3.04 5.90
CA LYS A 34 -14.28 2.49 4.60
C LYS A 34 -15.75 2.08 4.55
N ILE A 35 -16.27 1.51 5.65
CA ILE A 35 -17.68 1.07 5.72
C ILE A 35 -18.62 2.28 5.70
N LYS A 36 -18.26 3.36 6.40
CA LYS A 36 -19.09 4.55 6.52
C LYS A 36 -19.06 5.43 5.27
N TYR A 37 -17.92 5.49 4.59
CA TYR A 37 -17.71 6.36 3.42
C TYR A 37 -17.08 5.58 2.26
N PRO A 38 -17.82 4.62 1.66
CA PRO A 38 -17.26 3.71 0.66
C PRO A 38 -16.74 4.42 -0.60
N GLU A 39 -17.31 5.57 -0.96
CA GLU A 39 -16.94 6.33 -2.16
C GLU A 39 -15.95 7.48 -1.88
N ASN A 40 -15.60 7.73 -0.62
CA ASN A 40 -14.76 8.87 -0.21
C ASN A 40 -13.54 8.45 0.61
N PHE A 41 -13.49 7.18 1.01
CA PHE A 41 -12.42 6.60 1.80
C PHE A 41 -11.92 5.33 1.10
N PHE A 42 -10.65 5.33 0.71
CA PHE A 42 -10.04 4.25 -0.05
C PHE A 42 -8.85 3.67 0.70
N LEU A 43 -8.68 2.36 0.61
CA LEU A 43 -7.65 1.61 1.29
C LEU A 43 -6.89 0.73 0.32
N LEU A 44 -5.59 0.97 0.21
CA LEU A 44 -4.69 0.05 -0.48
C LEU A 44 -4.08 -0.94 0.51
N ARG A 45 -3.73 -2.11 -0.02
CA ARG A 45 -3.05 -3.17 0.71
C ARG A 45 -1.56 -2.84 0.85
N GLY A 46 -1.04 -2.91 2.07
CA GLY A 46 0.39 -2.91 2.34
C GLY A 46 0.93 -4.32 2.59
N ASN A 47 2.23 -4.43 2.84
CA ASN A 47 2.89 -5.71 3.08
C ASN A 47 2.53 -6.30 4.46
N HIS A 48 2.13 -5.46 5.43
CA HIS A 48 1.65 -5.91 6.74
C HIS A 48 0.20 -6.45 6.70
N GLU A 49 -0.57 -6.16 5.65
CA GLU A 49 -1.91 -6.71 5.43
C GLU A 49 -1.84 -8.13 4.81
N CYS A 50 -0.94 -8.96 5.34
CA CYS A 50 -0.83 -10.39 5.01
C CYS A 50 -0.52 -11.24 6.25
N ALA A 51 -1.00 -12.48 6.23
CA ALA A 51 -0.95 -13.37 7.38
C ALA A 51 0.48 -13.70 7.84
N SER A 52 1.43 -13.84 6.93
CA SER A 52 2.82 -14.20 7.27
C SER A 52 3.51 -13.08 8.08
N VAL A 53 3.33 -11.84 7.65
CA VAL A 53 3.92 -10.67 8.31
C VAL A 53 3.18 -10.36 9.61
N ASN A 54 1.85 -10.17 9.56
CA ASN A 54 1.11 -9.72 10.74
C ASN A 54 1.01 -10.77 11.86
N ARG A 55 1.34 -12.04 11.56
CA ARG A 55 1.48 -13.09 12.57
C ARG A 55 2.70 -12.89 13.45
N ILE A 56 3.79 -12.40 12.89
CA ILE A 56 5.08 -12.24 13.57
C ILE A 56 5.17 -10.84 14.19
N TYR A 57 4.63 -9.82 13.51
CA TYR A 57 4.74 -8.41 13.92
C TYR A 57 3.55 -7.92 14.76
N GLY A 58 3.03 -8.76 15.67
CA GLY A 58 2.18 -8.34 16.79
C GLY A 58 0.66 -8.34 16.58
N PHE A 59 0.15 -8.19 15.36
CA PHE A 59 -1.32 -8.10 15.13
C PHE A 59 -2.05 -9.40 15.52
N TYR A 60 -1.47 -10.56 15.22
CA TYR A 60 -2.00 -11.84 15.65
C TYR A 60 -2.09 -11.95 17.17
N ASP A 61 -1.02 -11.57 17.87
CA ASP A 61 -0.98 -11.62 19.33
C ASP A 61 -1.95 -10.62 19.96
N GLU A 62 -2.12 -9.43 19.37
CA GLU A 62 -3.14 -8.48 19.80
C GLU A 62 -4.56 -9.05 19.65
N CYS A 63 -4.89 -9.60 18.48
CA CYS A 63 -6.18 -10.23 18.23
C CYS A 63 -6.44 -11.38 19.20
N LYS A 64 -5.43 -12.23 19.42
CA LYS A 64 -5.49 -13.36 20.36
C LYS A 64 -5.69 -12.89 21.80
N ARG A 65 -4.98 -11.83 22.23
CA ARG A 65 -5.01 -11.31 23.60
C ARG A 65 -6.32 -10.58 23.92
N ARG A 66 -6.83 -9.77 22.98
CA ARG A 66 -8.00 -8.91 23.21
C ARG A 66 -9.32 -9.57 22.81
N TYR A 67 -9.28 -10.50 21.86
CA TYR A 67 -10.46 -11.10 21.26
C TYR A 67 -10.26 -12.61 21.04
N SER A 68 -9.96 -13.04 19.81
CA SER A 68 -9.75 -14.45 19.49
C SER A 68 -8.89 -14.61 18.23
N VAL A 69 -8.30 -15.80 18.09
CA VAL A 69 -7.62 -16.22 16.85
C VAL A 69 -8.59 -16.26 15.66
N ARG A 70 -9.88 -16.53 15.89
CA ARG A 70 -10.90 -16.49 14.84
C ARG A 70 -11.04 -15.09 14.24
N LEU A 71 -10.95 -14.04 15.05
CA LEU A 71 -11.02 -12.66 14.57
C LEU A 71 -9.83 -12.32 13.66
N TRP A 72 -8.62 -12.77 14.01
CA TRP A 72 -7.44 -12.60 13.15
C TRP A 72 -7.60 -13.27 11.77
N LYS A 73 -8.23 -14.45 11.71
CA LYS A 73 -8.54 -15.11 10.43
C LYS A 73 -9.52 -14.29 9.59
N VAL A 74 -10.56 -13.73 10.22
CA VAL A 74 -11.52 -12.83 9.53
C VAL A 74 -10.83 -11.58 8.99
N PHE A 75 -9.91 -10.98 9.76
CA PHE A 75 -9.10 -9.87 9.25
C PHE A 75 -8.23 -10.30 8.07
N THR A 76 -7.63 -11.49 8.12
CA THR A 76 -6.83 -12.03 7.01
C THR A 76 -7.68 -12.17 5.74
N ASP A 77 -8.90 -12.70 5.86
CA ASP A 77 -9.83 -12.82 4.73
C ASP A 77 -10.20 -11.44 4.16
N CYS A 78 -10.40 -10.45 5.03
CA CYS A 78 -10.64 -9.05 4.62
C CYS A 78 -9.42 -8.45 3.90
N PHE A 79 -8.22 -8.66 4.45
CA PHE A 79 -6.97 -8.13 3.88
C PHE A 79 -6.70 -8.71 2.49
N ASN A 80 -7.05 -9.98 2.27
CA ASN A 80 -6.93 -10.66 0.98
C ASN A 80 -7.82 -10.05 -0.13
N CYS A 81 -8.82 -9.25 0.22
CA CYS A 81 -9.72 -8.57 -0.71
C CYS A 81 -9.32 -7.12 -1.03
N LEU A 82 -8.32 -6.57 -0.34
CA LEU A 82 -7.91 -5.18 -0.55
C LEU A 82 -7.33 -4.96 -1.96
N PRO A 83 -7.61 -3.81 -2.59
CA PRO A 83 -6.93 -3.40 -3.81
C PRO A 83 -5.47 -3.08 -3.51
N VAL A 84 -4.60 -3.26 -4.51
CA VAL A 84 -3.13 -3.15 -4.33
C VAL A 84 -2.54 -1.90 -4.98
N ALA A 85 -3.31 -1.25 -5.86
CA ALA A 85 -2.95 0.03 -6.45
C ALA A 85 -4.21 0.88 -6.69
N ALA A 86 -4.02 2.19 -6.84
CA ALA A 86 -5.02 3.12 -7.33
C ALA A 86 -4.42 4.01 -8.41
N LEU A 87 -5.22 4.38 -9.40
CA LEU A 87 -4.88 5.38 -10.40
C LEU A 87 -5.75 6.60 -10.14
N VAL A 88 -5.12 7.75 -9.91
CA VAL A 88 -5.78 9.01 -9.58
C VAL A 88 -5.63 9.97 -10.76
N ASP A 89 -6.76 10.52 -11.22
CA ASP A 89 -6.87 11.41 -12.37
C ASP A 89 -6.14 10.93 -13.62
N ASP A 90 -6.05 9.60 -13.80
CA ASP A 90 -5.29 8.95 -14.88
C ASP A 90 -3.80 9.35 -14.96
N LYS A 91 -3.25 9.97 -13.91
CA LYS A 91 -1.90 10.54 -13.88
C LYS A 91 -1.03 10.10 -12.72
N ILE A 92 -1.63 9.74 -11.58
CA ILE A 92 -0.88 9.38 -10.38
C ILE A 92 -1.16 7.92 -10.01
N LEU A 93 -0.14 7.08 -10.10
CA LEU A 93 -0.24 5.67 -9.71
C LEU A 93 0.20 5.51 -8.25
N CYS A 94 -0.72 5.07 -7.40
CA CYS A 94 -0.52 4.87 -5.98
C CYS A 94 -0.39 3.38 -5.65
N MET A 95 0.61 2.99 -4.86
CA MET A 95 0.79 1.63 -4.32
C MET A 95 1.59 1.69 -3.01
N HIS A 96 1.67 0.60 -2.25
CA HIS A 96 2.42 0.62 -0.98
C HIS A 96 3.94 0.52 -1.20
N GLY A 97 4.38 -0.51 -1.92
CA GLY A 97 5.78 -0.80 -2.25
C GLY A 97 6.24 0.06 -3.43
N GLY A 98 6.29 -0.51 -4.63
CA GLY A 98 6.72 0.20 -5.81
C GLY A 98 6.64 -0.64 -7.08
N LEU A 99 7.51 -0.33 -8.04
CA LEU A 99 7.49 -0.98 -9.36
C LEU A 99 7.91 -2.46 -9.28
N SER A 100 7.49 -3.22 -10.28
CA SER A 100 7.87 -4.62 -10.50
C SER A 100 8.49 -4.79 -11.89
N PRO A 101 9.52 -5.63 -12.06
CA PRO A 101 10.01 -6.00 -13.40
C PRO A 101 8.93 -6.69 -14.22
N ASP A 102 7.93 -7.32 -13.58
CA ASP A 102 6.82 -8.00 -14.24
C ASP A 102 5.67 -7.04 -14.62
N LEU A 103 5.72 -5.77 -14.17
CA LEU A 103 4.67 -4.79 -14.45
C LEU A 103 4.92 -4.11 -15.80
N HIS A 104 4.25 -4.60 -16.84
CA HIS A 104 4.34 -4.07 -18.20
C HIS A 104 3.06 -3.35 -18.65
N SER A 105 1.92 -3.67 -18.05
CA SER A 105 0.61 -3.05 -18.29
C SER A 105 -0.15 -2.90 -16.97
N LEU A 106 -0.90 -1.79 -16.83
CA LEU A 106 -1.79 -1.58 -15.70
C LEU A 106 -2.92 -2.63 -15.65
N ASP A 107 -3.25 -3.27 -16.77
CA ASP A 107 -4.22 -4.37 -16.80
C ASP A 107 -3.75 -5.59 -16.01
N GLN A 108 -2.44 -5.81 -15.89
CA GLN A 108 -1.93 -6.89 -15.04
C GLN A 108 -2.32 -6.68 -13.58
N ILE A 109 -2.36 -5.41 -13.11
CA ILE A 109 -2.83 -5.08 -11.77
C ILE A 109 -4.34 -5.28 -11.66
N ARG A 110 -5.11 -4.83 -12.67
CA ARG A 110 -6.58 -4.96 -12.71
C ARG A 110 -7.03 -6.43 -12.67
N ASN A 111 -6.24 -7.32 -13.28
CA ASN A 111 -6.53 -8.73 -13.40
C ASN A 111 -6.00 -9.59 -12.23
N LEU A 112 -5.38 -8.98 -11.21
CA LEU A 112 -4.98 -9.73 -10.02
C LEU A 112 -6.21 -10.32 -9.31
N PRO A 113 -6.24 -11.64 -9.05
CA PRO A 113 -7.39 -12.28 -8.44
C PRO A 113 -7.57 -11.81 -7.00
N ARG A 114 -8.82 -11.71 -6.56
CA ARG A 114 -9.19 -11.47 -5.17
C ARG A 114 -10.34 -12.40 -4.77
N PRO A 115 -10.30 -13.02 -3.56
CA PRO A 115 -9.27 -12.90 -2.54
C PRO A 115 -7.95 -13.59 -2.92
N THR A 116 -6.82 -13.02 -2.53
CA THR A 116 -5.50 -13.64 -2.76
C THR A 116 -4.54 -13.37 -1.61
N ALA A 117 -3.68 -14.33 -1.29
CA ALA A 117 -2.55 -14.12 -0.39
C ALA A 117 -1.39 -13.44 -1.14
N ILE A 118 -0.54 -12.70 -0.42
CA ILE A 118 0.67 -12.12 -1.02
C ILE A 118 1.68 -13.25 -1.24
N PRO A 119 2.11 -13.53 -2.49
CA PRO A 119 3.10 -14.56 -2.79
C PRO A 119 4.49 -14.14 -2.33
N GLU A 120 5.43 -15.09 -2.30
CA GLU A 120 6.83 -14.81 -1.95
C GLU A 120 7.58 -14.04 -3.05
N SER A 121 7.10 -14.08 -4.30
CA SER A 121 7.68 -13.38 -5.45
C SER A 121 6.65 -13.03 -6.52
N GLY A 122 7.06 -12.21 -7.50
CA GLY A 122 6.25 -11.78 -8.64
C GLY A 122 5.47 -10.49 -8.39
N LEU A 123 4.69 -10.09 -9.39
CA LEU A 123 4.01 -8.78 -9.45
C LEU A 123 3.34 -8.33 -8.13
N LEU A 124 2.49 -9.18 -7.52
CA LEU A 124 1.79 -8.81 -6.29
C LEU A 124 2.75 -8.61 -5.11
N CYS A 125 3.80 -9.42 -5.01
CA CYS A 125 4.84 -9.26 -3.99
C CYS A 125 5.53 -7.90 -4.18
N ASP A 126 5.94 -7.60 -5.41
CA ASP A 126 6.69 -6.39 -5.71
C ASP A 126 5.90 -5.10 -5.48
N LEU A 127 4.62 -5.06 -5.84
CA LEU A 127 3.74 -3.90 -5.62
C LEU A 127 3.64 -3.48 -4.15
N VAL A 128 3.92 -4.39 -3.21
CA VAL A 128 3.88 -4.11 -1.77
C VAL A 128 5.25 -4.16 -1.09
N TRP A 129 6.32 -4.63 -1.75
CA TRP A 129 7.64 -4.81 -1.11
C TRP A 129 8.80 -4.05 -1.78
N SER A 130 8.67 -3.67 -3.05
CA SER A 130 9.81 -3.07 -3.75
C SER A 130 10.09 -1.65 -3.27
N ASP A 131 11.36 -1.25 -3.38
CA ASP A 131 11.86 0.04 -2.90
C ASP A 131 12.64 0.83 -3.96
N PRO A 132 12.52 2.16 -4.01
CA PRO A 132 13.39 2.96 -4.84
C PRO A 132 14.82 2.96 -4.28
N SER A 133 15.83 2.94 -5.15
CA SER A 133 17.24 3.12 -4.78
C SER A 133 17.92 4.14 -5.68
N ARG A 134 18.70 5.05 -5.09
CA ARG A 134 19.52 6.04 -5.81
C ARG A 134 20.83 5.45 -6.35
N GLU A 135 21.25 4.33 -5.77
CA GLU A 135 22.54 3.69 -6.06
C GLU A 135 22.44 2.68 -7.20
N VAL A 136 21.21 2.28 -7.55
CA VAL A 136 20.92 1.29 -8.58
C VAL A 136 20.48 1.97 -9.87
N ARG A 137 21.05 1.51 -10.99
CA ARG A 137 20.50 1.75 -12.33
C ARG A 137 19.78 0.50 -12.78
N GLY A 138 18.50 0.61 -13.08
CA GLY A 138 17.66 -0.55 -13.40
C GLY A 138 17.08 -1.23 -12.17
N TRP A 139 17.25 -2.54 -12.09
CA TRP A 139 16.77 -3.37 -10.97
C TRP A 139 17.95 -3.84 -10.13
N GLY A 140 17.78 -3.85 -8.82
CA GLY A 140 18.78 -4.31 -7.86
C GLY A 140 18.20 -5.27 -6.84
N ALA A 141 19.07 -5.92 -6.08
CA ALA A 141 18.65 -6.71 -4.92
C ALA A 141 18.05 -5.77 -3.85
N ASN A 142 17.07 -6.28 -3.11
CA ASN A 142 16.48 -5.57 -1.99
C ASN A 142 17.07 -6.07 -0.67
N GLU A 143 17.51 -5.15 0.20
CA GLU A 143 18.07 -5.47 1.51
C GLU A 143 17.06 -6.16 2.44
N ARG A 144 15.76 -6.05 2.13
CA ARG A 144 14.70 -6.80 2.83
C ARG A 144 14.73 -8.30 2.59
N GLY A 145 15.55 -8.77 1.63
CA GLY A 145 15.61 -10.18 1.23
C GLY A 145 14.39 -10.65 0.42
N VAL A 146 13.53 -9.71 -0.01
CA VAL A 146 12.32 -9.96 -0.81
C VAL A 146 12.13 -8.84 -1.82
N SER A 147 11.62 -9.18 -3.01
CA SER A 147 11.42 -8.23 -4.11
C SER A 147 12.73 -7.56 -4.56
N TYR A 148 12.60 -6.39 -5.20
CA TYR A 148 13.68 -5.67 -5.87
C TYR A 148 13.80 -4.24 -5.37
N THR A 149 14.98 -3.66 -5.59
CA THR A 149 15.13 -2.21 -5.65
C THR A 149 15.04 -1.73 -7.09
N PHE A 150 14.56 -0.50 -7.30
CA PHE A 150 14.45 0.08 -8.65
C PHE A 150 15.03 1.50 -8.71
N GLY A 151 15.75 1.77 -9.80
CA GLY A 151 16.39 3.06 -10.07
C GLY A 151 15.43 4.12 -10.61
N ALA A 152 15.88 5.37 -10.58
CA ALA A 152 15.14 6.50 -11.14
C ALA A 152 14.91 6.36 -12.66
N ASP A 153 15.78 5.63 -13.37
CA ASP A 153 15.62 5.30 -14.78
C ASP A 153 14.36 4.46 -15.03
N ARG A 154 14.06 3.51 -14.13
CA ARG A 154 12.86 2.67 -14.24
C ARG A 154 11.59 3.43 -13.95
N VAL A 155 11.63 4.35 -12.98
CA VAL A 155 10.51 5.27 -12.73
C VAL A 155 10.24 6.13 -13.97
N ALA A 156 11.27 6.77 -14.53
CA ALA A 156 11.13 7.65 -15.68
C ALA A 156 10.69 6.92 -16.96
N GLU A 157 11.16 5.68 -17.16
CA GLU A 157 10.70 4.81 -18.24
C GLU A 157 9.22 4.45 -18.08
N PHE A 158 8.83 4.03 -16.87
CA PHE A 158 7.47 3.60 -16.58
C PHE A 158 6.46 4.75 -16.73
N LEU A 159 6.75 5.91 -16.13
CA LEU A 159 5.89 7.10 -16.22
C LEU A 159 5.65 7.50 -17.68
N ARG A 160 6.72 7.56 -18.48
CA ARG A 160 6.63 7.92 -19.91
C ARG A 160 5.85 6.89 -20.72
N LYS A 161 6.07 5.60 -20.46
CA LYS A 161 5.39 4.51 -21.17
C LYS A 161 3.88 4.51 -20.93
N HIS A 162 3.45 4.88 -19.72
CA HIS A 162 2.06 4.82 -19.29
C HIS A 162 1.36 6.19 -19.26
N ASP A 163 2.01 7.24 -19.75
CA ASP A 163 1.52 8.64 -19.72
C ASP A 163 1.09 9.10 -18.31
N LEU A 164 1.92 8.77 -17.32
CA LEU A 164 1.73 9.12 -15.91
C LEU A 164 2.69 10.23 -15.50
N ASP A 165 2.28 11.03 -14.52
CA ASP A 165 3.08 12.12 -13.98
C ASP A 165 3.83 11.71 -12.71
N LEU A 166 3.26 10.80 -11.91
CA LEU A 166 3.77 10.49 -10.58
C LEU A 166 3.49 9.05 -10.14
N ILE A 167 4.45 8.46 -9.42
CA ILE A 167 4.25 7.29 -8.57
C ILE A 167 4.22 7.75 -7.12
N CYS A 168 3.12 7.48 -6.42
CA CYS A 168 2.95 7.76 -5.00
C CYS A 168 3.05 6.47 -4.19
N ARG A 169 3.94 6.43 -3.20
CA ARG A 169 4.25 5.20 -2.44
C ARG A 169 4.53 5.43 -0.95
N ALA A 170 4.60 4.34 -0.15
CA ALA A 170 4.88 4.37 1.29
C ALA A 170 6.03 3.44 1.71
N HIS A 171 5.87 2.55 2.69
CA HIS A 171 6.77 1.43 3.04
C HIS A 171 8.19 1.75 3.56
N GLN A 172 8.76 2.92 3.24
CA GLN A 172 10.01 3.43 3.81
C GLN A 172 9.71 4.59 4.78
N VAL A 173 10.35 4.54 5.95
CA VAL A 173 10.31 5.64 6.92
C VAL A 173 11.04 6.84 6.32
N SER A 174 10.35 7.97 6.21
CA SER A 174 10.93 9.25 5.82
C SER A 174 10.93 10.18 7.02
N MET A 175 12.04 10.93 7.20
CA MET A 175 12.12 11.96 8.25
C MET A 175 11.08 13.07 8.09
N HIS A 176 10.51 13.24 6.90
CA HIS A 176 9.40 14.16 6.64
C HIS A 176 8.20 13.35 6.11
N ALA A 177 7.06 13.45 6.80
CA ALA A 177 5.81 12.86 6.33
C ALA A 177 5.23 13.73 5.19
N TYR A 178 5.02 13.14 4.03
CA TYR A 178 4.38 13.82 2.89
C TYR A 178 2.93 13.37 2.79
N ILE A 179 2.00 14.34 2.78
CA ILE A 179 0.58 14.10 2.52
C ILE A 179 0.32 14.44 1.06
N CYS A 180 0.03 13.42 0.24
CA CYS A 180 -0.52 13.65 -1.10
C CYS A 180 -2.01 13.98 -0.93
N ARG A 181 -2.37 15.26 -1.10
CA ARG A 181 -3.76 15.71 -1.04
C ARG A 181 -4.37 15.57 -2.43
N ILE A 182 -5.29 14.63 -2.59
CA ILE A 182 -6.04 14.45 -3.83
C ILE A 182 -7.27 15.35 -3.72
N THR A 183 -7.25 16.47 -4.43
CA THR A 183 -8.42 17.32 -4.66
C THR A 183 -9.15 16.81 -5.89
N PHE A 184 -10.40 16.37 -5.71
CA PHE A 184 -11.34 16.07 -6.80
C PHE A 184 -12.02 17.35 -7.28
#